data_AF-A0A7W1NCX8-F1
#
_entry.id   AF-A0A7W1NCX8-F1
#
_cell.length_a   1.000
_cell.length_b   1.000
_cell.length_c   1.000
_cell.angle_alpha   90.00
_cell.angle_beta   90.00
_cell.angle_gamma   90.00
#
_symmetry.space_group_name_H-M   'P 1'
#
loop_
_entity.id
_entity.type
_entity.pdbx_description
1 polymer ?
#
loop_
_entity_poly.entity_id
_entity_poly.type
_entity_poly.pdbx_seq_one_letter_code
_entity_poly.pdbx_strand_id
1 'polypeptide(L)'
;ATQVLARSPTLPAADRSLLREIEEEVRRADDQLNAFLDLVRDMPLKRAQCDLNELARSTIELLWAQARQSGVALAAELPAEPLTILGDRRRLRQAVINLVLNAVEACAGRGGRTVTVQVRGGELPEDARLMVCDDGPGIPRNLLRHACEPFWTTKPNGTGLGLSTAQRIVERHLGRLELDSHPGLGTTVTMHLPRNAPGTSGVHHLRMSRRGGAN
;
A
#
# COMPACT_ATOMS: atom_id res chain seq x y z
N ALA A 1 -27.90 -7.21 -5.50
CA ALA A 1 -29.18 -7.71 -4.96
C ALA A 1 -29.45 -7.17 -3.55
N THR A 2 -28.45 -7.03 -2.69
CA THR A 2 -28.55 -6.48 -1.32
C THR A 2 -28.95 -4.99 -1.25
N GLN A 3 -28.46 -4.15 -2.17
CA GLN A 3 -28.83 -2.72 -2.24
C GLN A 3 -30.33 -2.42 -2.44
N VAL A 4 -31.12 -3.40 -2.92
CA VAL A 4 -32.56 -3.22 -3.18
C VAL A 4 -33.39 -3.49 -1.91
N LEU A 5 -32.92 -4.34 -1.00
CA LEU A 5 -33.64 -4.70 0.24
C LEU A 5 -33.38 -3.71 1.37
N ALA A 6 -32.22 -3.03 1.39
CA ALA A 6 -31.89 -2.01 2.39
C ALA A 6 -32.75 -0.73 2.32
N ARG A 7 -33.52 -0.54 1.23
CA ARG A 7 -34.38 0.64 1.02
C ARG A 7 -35.87 0.42 1.32
N SER A 8 -36.27 -0.76 1.80
CA SER A 8 -37.65 -0.99 2.25
C SER A 8 -37.85 -0.43 3.67
N PRO A 9 -38.77 0.53 3.89
CA PRO A 9 -38.98 1.16 5.20
C PRO A 9 -39.44 0.22 6.32
N THR A 10 -39.87 -1.01 5.98
CA THR A 10 -40.68 -1.89 6.83
C THR A 10 -39.94 -2.99 7.60
N LEU A 11 -38.61 -3.09 7.50
CA LEU A 11 -37.86 -4.16 8.20
C LEU A 11 -37.69 -3.87 9.71
N PRO A 12 -37.99 -4.81 10.62
CA PRO A 12 -37.62 -4.72 12.04
C PRO A 12 -36.14 -4.35 12.26
N ALA A 13 -35.84 -3.65 13.36
CA ALA A 13 -34.46 -3.19 13.64
C ALA A 13 -33.44 -4.34 13.74
N ALA A 14 -33.86 -5.50 14.26
CA ALA A 14 -33.06 -6.72 14.31
C ALA A 14 -32.67 -7.22 12.90
N ASP A 15 -33.61 -7.22 11.96
CA ASP A 15 -33.38 -7.66 10.58
C ASP A 15 -32.45 -6.70 9.83
N ARG A 16 -32.50 -5.40 10.13
CA ARG A 16 -31.54 -4.42 9.58
C ARG A 16 -30.13 -4.60 10.15
N SER A 17 -29.99 -5.02 11.40
CA SER A 17 -28.68 -5.34 12.00
C SER A 17 -28.09 -6.59 11.36
N LEU A 18 -28.89 -7.65 11.24
CA LEU A 18 -28.48 -8.89 10.60
C LEU A 18 -28.09 -8.69 9.13
N LEU A 19 -28.85 -7.87 8.39
CA LEU A 19 -28.49 -7.52 7.01
C LEU A 19 -27.17 -6.77 6.91
N ARG A 20 -26.84 -5.88 7.85
CA ARG A 20 -25.54 -5.20 7.89
C ARG A 20 -24.41 -6.16 8.18
N GLU A 21 -24.58 -7.05 9.16
CA GLU A 21 -23.59 -8.09 9.47
C GLU A 21 -23.33 -8.99 8.25
N ILE A 22 -24.38 -9.41 7.55
CA ILE A 22 -24.26 -10.19 6.32
C ILE A 22 -23.55 -9.38 5.22
N GLU A 23 -23.87 -8.09 5.04
CA GLU A 23 -23.20 -7.24 4.06
C GLU A 23 -21.70 -7.04 4.38
N GLU A 24 -21.35 -6.92 5.67
CA GLU A 24 -19.97 -6.82 6.14
C GLU A 24 -19.21 -8.13 5.87
N GLU A 25 -19.81 -9.28 6.18
CA GLU A 25 -19.19 -10.59 5.93
C GLU A 25 -19.07 -10.90 4.43
N VAL A 26 -20.06 -10.52 3.61
CA VAL A 26 -19.95 -10.64 2.14
C VAL A 26 -18.83 -9.77 1.59
N ARG A 27 -18.70 -8.53 2.07
CA ARG A 27 -17.61 -7.63 1.65
C ARG A 27 -16.25 -8.19 2.06
N ARG A 28 -16.15 -8.71 3.28
CA ARG A 28 -14.94 -9.35 3.79
C ARG A 28 -14.55 -10.57 2.96
N ALA A 29 -15.51 -11.41 2.57
CA ALA A 29 -15.28 -12.55 1.69
C ALA A 29 -14.82 -12.11 0.28
N ASP A 30 -15.41 -11.05 -0.27
CA ASP A 30 -15.00 -10.49 -1.57
C ASP A 30 -13.58 -9.91 -1.51
N ASP A 31 -13.21 -9.20 -0.44
CA ASP A 31 -11.87 -8.66 -0.23
C ASP A 31 -10.83 -9.79 -0.11
N GLN A 32 -11.17 -10.87 0.60
CA GLN A 32 -10.32 -12.06 0.72
C GLN A 32 -10.16 -12.78 -0.62
N LEU A 33 -11.24 -12.97 -1.38
CA LEU A 33 -11.21 -13.58 -2.71
C LEU A 33 -10.38 -12.74 -3.70
N ASN A 34 -10.55 -11.42 -3.69
CA ASN A 34 -9.78 -10.54 -4.55
C ASN A 34 -8.30 -10.53 -4.18
N ALA A 35 -7.96 -10.50 -2.90
CA ALA A 35 -6.58 -10.63 -2.43
C ALA A 35 -5.96 -11.98 -2.85
N PHE A 36 -6.72 -13.08 -2.76
CA PHE A 36 -6.29 -14.38 -3.24
C PHE A 36 -6.11 -14.43 -4.76
N LEU A 37 -7.07 -13.89 -5.53
CA LEU A 37 -6.98 -13.85 -6.98
C LEU A 37 -5.81 -12.97 -7.46
N ASP A 38 -5.49 -11.89 -6.75
CA ASP A 38 -4.31 -11.08 -7.03
C ASP A 38 -3.00 -11.80 -6.68
N LEU A 39 -3.02 -12.69 -5.68
CA LEU A 39 -1.91 -13.58 -5.39
C LEU A 39 -1.73 -14.65 -6.49
N VAL A 40 -2.78 -15.09 -7.16
CA VAL A 40 -2.66 -16.16 -8.17
C VAL A 40 -2.48 -15.62 -9.59
N ARG A 41 -3.06 -14.45 -9.92
CA ARG A 41 -3.05 -13.91 -11.28
C ARG A 41 -1.75 -13.19 -11.63
N ASP A 42 -1.09 -13.68 -12.68
CA ASP A 42 0.06 -12.99 -13.28
C ASP A 42 -0.40 -12.00 -14.38
N MET A 43 -1.10 -10.94 -13.98
CA MET A 43 -1.54 -9.90 -14.92
C MET A 43 -0.39 -8.95 -15.25
N PRO A 44 -0.11 -8.64 -16.54
CA PRO A 44 0.96 -7.73 -16.92
C PRO A 44 0.85 -6.37 -16.21
N LEU A 45 1.98 -5.84 -15.71
CA LEU A 45 2.02 -4.51 -15.10
C LEU A 45 1.83 -3.42 -16.16
N LYS A 46 0.94 -2.46 -15.90
CA LYS A 46 0.80 -1.26 -16.73
C LYS A 46 1.76 -0.18 -16.24
N ARG A 47 3.05 -0.35 -16.55
CA ARG A 47 4.12 0.54 -16.08
C ARG A 47 4.06 1.90 -16.79
N ALA A 48 4.11 2.97 -16.02
CA ALA A 48 4.21 4.34 -16.48
C ALA A 48 5.05 5.16 -15.48
N GLN A 49 5.37 6.41 -15.81
CA GLN A 49 5.96 7.32 -14.82
C GLN A 49 5.01 7.48 -13.64
N CYS A 50 5.53 7.28 -12.44
CA CYS A 50 4.78 7.32 -11.19
C CYS A 50 5.56 8.13 -10.17
N ASP A 51 5.04 9.29 -9.78
CA ASP A 51 5.57 10.07 -8.65
C ASP A 51 5.15 9.43 -7.33
N LEU A 52 6.14 9.02 -6.53
CA LEU A 52 5.91 8.43 -5.21
C LEU A 52 5.33 9.42 -4.21
N ASN A 53 5.60 10.72 -4.36
CA ASN A 53 5.04 11.75 -3.48
C ASN A 53 3.52 11.84 -3.68
N GLU A 54 3.09 11.90 -4.93
CA GLU A 54 1.67 11.95 -5.29
C GLU A 54 0.95 10.64 -4.93
N LEU A 55 1.61 9.50 -5.13
CA LEU A 55 1.11 8.20 -4.71
C LEU A 55 0.87 8.16 -3.19
N ALA A 56 1.88 8.57 -2.40
CA ALA A 56 1.78 8.60 -0.95
C ALA A 56 0.67 9.55 -0.48
N ARG A 57 0.66 10.79 -0.99
CA ARG A 57 -0.33 11.82 -0.64
C ARG A 57 -1.77 11.35 -0.91
N SER A 58 -2.04 10.87 -2.13
CA SER A 58 -3.38 10.39 -2.49
C SER A 58 -3.82 9.15 -1.70
N THR A 59 -2.88 8.30 -1.28
CA THR A 59 -3.19 7.14 -0.42
C THR A 59 -3.50 7.56 1.01
N ILE A 60 -2.78 8.54 1.54
CA ILE A 60 -3.02 9.10 2.88
C ILE A 60 -4.38 9.79 2.93
N GLU A 61 -4.71 10.60 1.93
CA GLU A 61 -6.03 11.24 1.81
C GLU A 61 -7.18 10.22 1.81
N LEU A 62 -7.01 9.11 1.09
CA LEU A 62 -7.99 8.02 1.05
C LEU A 62 -8.21 7.37 2.43
N LEU A 63 -7.14 7.19 3.21
CA LEU A 63 -7.17 6.44 4.47
C LEU A 63 -7.34 7.31 5.72
N TRP A 64 -7.32 8.64 5.56
CA TRP A 64 -7.34 9.58 6.68
C TRP A 64 -8.54 9.38 7.61
N ALA A 65 -9.74 9.24 7.05
CA ALA A 65 -10.96 9.07 7.84
C ALA A 65 -10.94 7.76 8.65
N GLN A 66 -10.46 6.67 8.06
CA GLN A 66 -10.38 5.37 8.71
C GLN A 66 -9.31 5.35 9.82
N ALA A 67 -8.14 5.97 9.57
CA ALA A 67 -7.11 6.11 10.59
C ALA A 67 -7.62 6.92 11.79
N ARG A 68 -8.31 8.04 11.53
CA ARG A 68 -8.92 8.87 12.56
C ARG A 68 -9.98 8.13 13.36
N GLN A 69 -10.84 7.34 12.71
CA GLN A 69 -11.83 6.50 13.40
C GLN A 69 -11.18 5.45 14.32
N SER A 70 -9.98 4.99 13.96
CA SER A 70 -9.18 4.06 14.75
C SER A 70 -8.38 4.73 15.87
N GLY A 71 -8.47 6.06 16.03
CA GLY A 71 -7.73 6.83 17.02
C GLY A 71 -6.24 7.01 16.69
N VAL A 72 -5.86 6.86 15.41
CA VAL A 72 -4.47 6.90 14.94
C VAL A 72 -4.22 8.18 14.15
N ALA A 73 -3.14 8.90 14.46
CA ALA A 73 -2.71 10.05 13.66
C ALA A 73 -1.99 9.55 12.40
N LEU A 74 -2.43 9.99 11.22
CA LEU A 74 -1.80 9.66 9.94
C LEU A 74 -1.09 10.89 9.36
N ALA A 75 0.23 10.78 9.16
CA ALA A 75 1.10 11.86 8.73
C ALA A 75 1.90 11.50 7.46
N ALA A 76 2.46 12.52 6.80
CA ALA A 76 3.26 12.39 5.59
C ALA A 76 4.55 13.21 5.70
N GLU A 77 5.68 12.62 5.35
CA GLU A 77 6.95 13.33 5.18
C GLU A 77 7.49 13.11 3.77
N LEU A 78 7.15 14.03 2.89
CA LEU A 78 7.45 13.93 1.46
C LEU A 78 8.50 14.99 1.09
N PRO A 79 9.48 14.65 0.24
CA PRO A 79 10.42 15.64 -0.29
C PRO A 79 9.66 16.69 -1.13
N ALA A 80 10.25 17.88 -1.23
CA ALA A 80 9.67 18.96 -2.03
C ALA A 80 9.67 18.62 -3.54
N GLU A 81 10.76 17.98 -3.99
CA GLU A 81 10.90 17.56 -5.38
C GLU A 81 10.19 16.22 -5.65
N PRO A 82 9.55 16.05 -6.83
CA PRO A 82 8.95 14.78 -7.23
C PRO A 82 9.98 13.64 -7.26
N LEU A 83 9.59 12.48 -6.72
CA LEU A 83 10.41 11.27 -6.79
C LEU A 83 9.74 10.25 -7.71
N THR A 84 10.07 10.33 -8.99
CA THR A 84 9.46 9.52 -10.05
C THR A 84 10.19 8.19 -10.24
N ILE A 85 9.41 7.12 -10.37
CA ILE A 85 9.85 5.78 -10.79
C ILE A 85 9.04 5.30 -12.00
N LEU A 86 9.48 4.21 -12.64
CA LEU A 86 8.66 3.49 -13.63
C LEU A 86 7.87 2.36 -12.95
N GLY A 87 6.56 2.50 -12.83
CA GLY A 87 5.73 1.50 -12.14
C GLY A 87 4.24 1.55 -12.49
N ASP A 88 3.53 0.50 -12.11
CA ASP A 88 2.06 0.46 -12.18
C ASP A 88 1.49 1.15 -10.95
N ARG A 89 1.06 2.40 -11.12
CA ARG A 89 0.52 3.24 -10.05
C ARG A 89 -0.61 2.57 -9.28
N ARG A 90 -1.48 1.79 -9.93
CA ARG A 90 -2.62 1.14 -9.25
C ARG A 90 -2.13 0.03 -8.32
N ARG A 91 -1.19 -0.79 -8.80
CA ARG A 91 -0.60 -1.86 -8.00
C ARG A 91 0.23 -1.29 -6.85
N LEU A 92 1.08 -0.31 -7.10
CA LEU A 92 1.86 0.34 -6.04
C LEU A 92 0.96 0.98 -4.98
N ARG A 93 -0.16 1.61 -5.37
CA ARG A 93 -1.15 2.13 -4.42
C ARG A 93 -1.71 1.04 -3.52
N GLN A 94 -2.03 -0.12 -4.07
CA GLN A 94 -2.51 -1.26 -3.28
C GLN A 94 -1.47 -1.71 -2.25
N ALA A 95 -0.19 -1.74 -2.62
CA ALA A 95 0.88 -2.05 -1.67
C ALA A 95 0.90 -1.02 -0.52
N VAL A 96 0.89 0.28 -0.83
CA VAL A 96 0.87 1.34 0.20
C VAL A 96 -0.38 1.23 1.08
N ILE A 97 -1.57 0.98 0.52
CA ILE A 97 -2.80 0.78 1.29
C ILE A 97 -2.64 -0.37 2.28
N ASN A 98 -2.14 -1.52 1.83
CA ASN A 98 -1.95 -2.68 2.70
C ASN A 98 -0.98 -2.39 3.84
N LEU A 99 0.10 -1.65 3.57
CA LEU A 99 1.08 -1.28 4.59
C LEU A 99 0.50 -0.28 5.61
N VAL A 100 -0.19 0.76 5.15
CA VAL A 100 -0.81 1.77 6.03
C VAL A 100 -1.92 1.16 6.87
N LEU A 101 -2.78 0.31 6.30
CA LEU A 101 -3.82 -0.37 7.07
C LEU A 101 -3.23 -1.31 8.12
N ASN A 102 -2.18 -2.05 7.78
CA ASN A 102 -1.48 -2.90 8.74
C ASN A 102 -0.92 -2.10 9.92
N ALA A 103 -0.32 -0.94 9.64
CA ALA A 103 0.23 -0.01 10.62
C ALA A 103 -0.87 0.62 11.51
N VAL A 104 -1.97 1.09 10.91
CA VAL A 104 -3.13 1.65 11.62
C VAL A 104 -3.75 0.61 12.55
N GLU A 105 -3.97 -0.61 12.07
CA GLU A 105 -4.50 -1.70 12.90
C GLU A 105 -3.57 -2.07 14.05
N ALA A 106 -2.25 -2.02 13.85
CA ALA A 106 -1.28 -2.29 14.92
C ALA A 106 -1.32 -1.21 16.02
N CYS A 107 -1.62 0.03 15.62
CA CYS A 107 -1.74 1.17 16.53
C CYS A 107 -3.12 1.29 17.19
N ALA A 108 -4.17 0.76 16.55
CA ALA A 108 -5.55 0.90 16.98
C ALA A 108 -5.76 0.38 18.42
N GLY A 109 -6.59 1.08 19.19
CA GLY A 109 -6.89 0.72 20.59
C GLY A 109 -5.80 1.10 21.60
N ARG A 110 -4.66 1.64 21.15
CA ARG A 110 -3.61 2.22 22.00
C ARG A 110 -3.51 3.71 21.66
N GLY A 111 -4.18 4.56 22.43
CA GLY A 111 -4.27 6.00 22.15
C GLY A 111 -2.90 6.68 22.04
N GLY A 112 -2.82 7.72 21.20
CA GLY A 112 -1.63 8.57 21.05
C GLY A 112 -0.58 8.08 20.05
N ARG A 113 -0.90 7.08 19.23
CA ARG A 113 0.00 6.47 18.24
C ARG A 113 -0.10 7.15 16.88
N THR A 114 1.01 7.13 16.15
CA THR A 114 1.20 7.81 14.86
C THR A 114 1.69 6.83 13.81
N VAL A 115 1.08 6.91 12.63
CA VAL A 115 1.57 6.30 11.40
C VAL A 115 2.06 7.40 10.48
N THR A 116 3.31 7.32 10.04
CA THR A 116 3.93 8.28 9.13
C THR A 116 4.34 7.59 7.84
N VAL A 117 3.87 8.12 6.71
CA VAL A 117 4.34 7.70 5.39
C VAL A 117 5.46 8.63 4.95
N GLN A 118 6.66 8.10 4.75
CA GLN A 118 7.83 8.86 4.32
C GLN A 118 8.23 8.47 2.90
N VAL A 119 8.67 9.45 2.11
CA VAL A 119 9.32 9.19 0.83
C VAL A 119 10.74 9.75 0.90
N ARG A 120 11.71 8.96 0.43
CA ARG A 120 13.14 9.34 0.40
C ARG A 120 13.75 8.86 -0.91
N GLY A 121 14.53 9.72 -1.56
CA GLY A 121 15.39 9.33 -2.68
C GLY A 121 16.84 9.29 -2.21
N GLY A 122 17.63 8.36 -2.74
CA GLY A 122 19.09 8.42 -2.69
C GLY A 122 19.70 8.89 -4.02
N GLU A 123 21.02 9.01 -4.03
CA GLU A 123 21.78 9.40 -5.21
C GLU A 123 21.82 8.29 -6.26
N LEU A 124 21.65 7.03 -5.86
CA LEU A 124 21.67 5.90 -6.78
C LEU A 124 20.32 5.66 -7.47
N PRO A 125 20.33 5.09 -8.68
CA PRO A 125 19.11 4.71 -9.39
C PRO A 125 18.21 3.73 -8.63
N GLU A 126 18.75 2.88 -7.75
CA GLU A 126 17.99 1.93 -6.93
C GLU A 126 17.39 2.49 -5.62
N ASP A 127 17.60 3.77 -5.31
CA ASP A 127 17.36 4.30 -3.95
C ASP A 127 16.01 5.01 -3.74
N ALA A 128 15.01 4.81 -4.59
CA ALA A 128 13.69 5.36 -4.28
C ALA A 128 13.02 4.52 -3.19
N ARG A 129 12.72 5.15 -2.05
CA ARG A 129 12.15 4.50 -0.87
C ARG A 129 10.82 5.13 -0.51
N LEU A 130 9.82 4.28 -0.27
CA LEU A 130 8.58 4.64 0.41
C LEU A 130 8.51 3.82 1.70
N MET A 131 8.40 4.51 2.83
CA MET A 131 8.42 3.92 4.16
C MET A 131 7.08 4.16 4.83
N VAL A 132 6.54 3.14 5.48
CA VAL A 132 5.40 3.27 6.39
C VAL A 132 5.93 2.96 7.80
N CYS A 133 5.96 4.00 8.62
CA CYS A 133 6.49 3.95 9.98
C CYS A 133 5.34 4.04 10.96
N ASP A 134 5.18 3.05 11.84
CA ASP A 134 4.29 3.11 12.99
C ASP A 134 5.09 3.11 14.29
N ASP A 135 4.58 3.80 15.29
CA ASP A 135 5.05 3.71 16.66
C ASP A 135 4.29 2.63 17.45
N GLY A 136 3.76 1.59 16.80
CA GLY A 136 2.93 0.57 17.44
C GLY A 136 3.68 -0.39 18.39
N PRO A 137 3.11 -1.56 18.70
CA PRO A 137 3.71 -2.53 19.62
C PRO A 137 4.97 -3.22 19.06
N GLY A 138 5.25 -3.08 17.76
CA GLY A 138 6.33 -3.81 17.07
C GLY A 138 6.07 -5.31 16.93
N ILE A 139 6.99 -5.98 16.26
CA ILE A 139 6.94 -7.41 15.93
C ILE A 139 8.17 -8.08 16.55
N PRO A 140 7.99 -9.14 17.35
CA PRO A 140 9.11 -9.95 17.85
C PRO A 140 9.98 -10.53 16.73
N ARG A 141 11.30 -10.54 16.90
CA ARG A 141 12.27 -10.97 15.88
C ARG A 141 12.04 -12.40 15.36
N ASN A 142 11.56 -13.30 16.20
CA ASN A 142 11.21 -14.67 15.81
C ASN A 142 9.99 -14.76 14.88
N LEU A 143 9.13 -13.73 14.88
CA LEU A 143 7.93 -13.65 14.05
C LEU A 143 8.16 -12.86 12.76
N LEU A 144 9.15 -11.96 12.71
CA LEU A 144 9.46 -11.15 11.53
C LEU A 144 9.67 -11.97 10.25
N ARG A 145 10.34 -13.12 10.36
CA ARG A 145 10.60 -14.01 9.21
C ARG A 145 9.32 -14.57 8.57
N HIS A 146 8.24 -14.65 9.34
CA HIS A 146 6.94 -15.16 8.90
C HIS A 146 5.98 -14.04 8.50
N ALA A 147 6.32 -12.78 8.78
CA ALA A 147 5.40 -11.65 8.60
C ALA A 147 4.92 -11.49 7.16
N CYS A 148 5.76 -11.86 6.18
CA CYS A 148 5.40 -11.80 4.77
C CYS A 148 4.88 -13.14 4.20
N GLU A 149 4.77 -14.19 5.02
CA GLU A 149 4.17 -15.45 4.57
C GLU A 149 2.66 -15.25 4.35
N PRO A 150 2.11 -15.68 3.20
CA PRO A 150 0.66 -15.61 2.96
C PRO A 150 -0.13 -16.33 4.06
N PHE A 151 -1.25 -15.72 4.47
CA PHE A 151 -2.15 -16.23 5.52
C PHE A 151 -1.56 -16.24 6.94
N TRP A 152 -0.32 -15.79 7.12
CA TRP A 152 0.25 -15.62 8.44
C TRP A 152 -0.27 -14.33 9.09
N THR A 153 -0.83 -14.45 10.29
CA THR A 153 -1.35 -13.31 11.05
C THR A 153 -1.33 -13.62 12.54
N THR A 154 -1.02 -12.61 13.35
CA THR A 154 -1.20 -12.65 14.81
C THR A 154 -2.50 -11.98 15.24
N LYS A 155 -3.25 -11.40 14.29
CA LYS A 155 -4.48 -10.64 14.53
C LYS A 155 -5.70 -11.57 14.44
N PRO A 156 -6.64 -11.53 15.39
CA PRO A 156 -7.82 -12.41 15.43
C PRO A 156 -8.68 -12.37 14.16
N ASN A 157 -8.78 -11.20 13.52
CA ASN A 157 -9.59 -10.97 12.32
C ASN A 157 -8.76 -10.69 11.06
N GLY A 158 -7.43 -10.80 11.15
CA GLY A 158 -6.53 -10.51 10.04
C GLY A 158 -6.58 -11.61 8.97
N THR A 159 -6.51 -11.22 7.70
CA THR A 159 -6.46 -12.19 6.59
C THR A 159 -5.07 -12.78 6.37
N GLY A 160 -4.03 -12.12 6.89
CA GLY A 160 -2.62 -12.46 6.62
C GLY A 160 -2.18 -12.22 5.17
N LEU A 161 -2.96 -11.49 4.37
CA LEU A 161 -2.67 -11.26 2.95
C LEU A 161 -2.08 -9.88 2.66
N GLY A 162 -2.22 -8.91 3.57
CA GLY A 162 -1.82 -7.52 3.29
C GLY A 162 -0.33 -7.38 2.97
N LEU A 163 0.53 -7.90 3.85
CA LEU A 163 1.98 -7.73 3.76
C LEU A 163 2.59 -8.60 2.64
N SER A 164 2.12 -9.83 2.48
CA SER A 164 2.51 -10.72 1.37
C SER A 164 2.11 -10.15 0.00
N THR A 165 0.93 -9.54 -0.10
CA THR A 165 0.50 -8.82 -1.31
C THR A 165 1.39 -7.61 -1.60
N ALA A 166 1.73 -6.81 -0.58
CA ALA A 166 2.63 -5.69 -0.74
C ALA A 166 4.03 -6.14 -1.21
N GLN A 167 4.59 -7.20 -0.58
CA GLN A 167 5.87 -7.78 -0.99
C GLN A 167 5.85 -8.19 -2.45
N ARG A 168 4.85 -8.96 -2.88
CA ARG A 168 4.74 -9.44 -4.26
C ARG A 168 4.61 -8.28 -5.26
N ILE A 169 3.85 -7.24 -4.92
CA ILE A 169 3.75 -6.05 -5.78
C ILE A 169 5.12 -5.41 -5.93
N VAL A 170 5.87 -5.21 -4.85
CA VAL A 170 7.20 -4.59 -4.86
C VAL A 170 8.20 -5.43 -5.67
N GLU A 171 8.21 -6.75 -5.48
CA GLU A 171 9.06 -7.68 -6.23
C GLU A 171 8.77 -7.65 -7.74
N ARG A 172 7.50 -7.58 -8.14
CA ARG A 172 7.12 -7.41 -9.57
C ARG A 172 7.56 -6.07 -10.15
N HIS A 173 7.87 -5.09 -9.31
CA HIS A 173 8.48 -3.82 -9.68
C HIS A 173 10.02 -3.84 -9.58
N LEU A 174 10.63 -5.03 -9.45
CA LEU A 174 12.08 -5.22 -9.28
C LEU A 174 12.62 -4.54 -8.01
N GLY A 175 11.74 -4.33 -7.04
CA GLY A 175 12.08 -3.78 -5.74
C GLY A 175 12.27 -4.87 -4.69
N ARG A 176 12.48 -4.43 -3.44
CA ARG A 176 12.44 -5.30 -2.26
C ARG A 176 11.64 -4.66 -1.13
N LEU A 177 10.97 -5.47 -0.34
CA LEU A 177 10.31 -5.04 0.89
C LEU A 177 11.22 -5.37 2.08
N GLU A 178 11.47 -4.38 2.93
CA GLU A 178 12.30 -4.53 4.12
C GLU A 178 11.47 -4.19 5.36
N LEU A 179 11.61 -4.98 6.43
CA LEU A 179 10.92 -4.79 7.69
C LEU A 179 11.94 -4.58 8.80
N ASP A 180 11.85 -3.43 9.45
CA ASP A 180 12.56 -3.15 10.70
C ASP A 180 11.53 -2.99 11.82
N SER A 181 11.61 -3.79 12.87
CA SER A 181 10.61 -3.78 13.94
C SER A 181 11.22 -4.21 15.26
N HIS A 182 10.84 -3.49 16.31
CA HIS A 182 11.34 -3.72 17.66
C HIS A 182 10.16 -3.68 18.64
N PRO A 183 9.99 -4.71 19.50
CA PRO A 183 8.92 -4.73 20.49
C PRO A 183 8.88 -3.45 21.33
N GLY A 184 7.73 -2.79 21.36
CA GLY A 184 7.48 -1.53 22.07
C GLY A 184 7.93 -0.25 21.37
N LEU A 185 8.70 -0.35 20.28
CA LEU A 185 9.21 0.80 19.52
C LEU A 185 8.52 1.02 18.18
N GLY A 186 7.73 0.04 17.72
CA GLY A 186 6.97 0.11 16.47
C GLY A 186 7.62 -0.64 15.32
N THR A 187 7.16 -0.34 14.10
CA THR A 187 7.58 -1.02 12.87
C THR A 187 7.79 -0.01 11.76
N THR A 188 8.83 -0.20 10.97
CA THR A 188 9.04 0.48 9.69
C THR A 188 9.08 -0.55 8.58
N VAL A 189 8.16 -0.42 7.64
CA VAL A 189 8.14 -1.22 6.41
C VAL A 189 8.60 -0.35 5.25
N THR A 190 9.69 -0.74 4.60
CA THR A 190 10.32 0.02 3.52
C THR A 190 10.12 -0.69 2.18
N MET A 191 9.49 0.00 1.23
CA MET A 191 9.47 -0.37 -0.17
C MET A 191 10.70 0.26 -0.86
N HIS A 192 11.67 -0.55 -1.25
CA HIS A 192 12.77 -0.12 -2.10
C HIS A 192 12.40 -0.34 -3.56
N LEU A 193 12.46 0.72 -4.37
CA LEU A 193 11.99 0.73 -5.75
C LEU A 193 13.08 1.34 -6.66
N PRO A 194 13.36 0.73 -7.83
CA PRO A 194 14.28 1.33 -8.79
C PRO A 194 13.64 2.55 -9.48
N ARG A 195 14.37 3.66 -9.54
CA ARG A 195 14.00 4.88 -10.29
C ARG A 195 13.88 4.59 -11.77
N ASN A 196 14.81 3.80 -12.31
CA ASN A 196 14.83 3.33 -13.68
C ASN A 196 14.87 1.80 -13.68
N ALA A 197 13.80 1.14 -14.14
CA ALA A 197 13.86 -0.30 -14.36
C ALA A 197 14.84 -0.59 -15.52
N PRO A 198 15.83 -1.50 -15.36
CA PRO A 198 16.71 -1.88 -16.46
C PRO A 198 15.85 -2.42 -17.61
N GLY A 199 15.87 -1.70 -18.75
CA GLY A 199 15.07 -2.02 -19.94
C GLY A 199 14.31 -0.86 -20.59
N THR A 200 14.36 0.36 -20.06
CA THR A 200 13.66 1.54 -20.67
C THR A 200 14.56 2.63 -21.25
N SER A 201 15.88 2.41 -21.32
CA SER A 201 16.76 3.26 -22.12
C SER A 201 16.69 2.86 -23.59
N GLY A 202 15.68 3.34 -24.31
CA GLY A 202 15.52 2.97 -25.72
C GLY A 202 14.29 3.51 -26.43
N VAL A 203 13.96 4.80 -26.28
CA VAL A 203 13.20 5.50 -27.34
C VAL A 203 13.92 6.80 -27.66
N HIS A 204 14.59 6.76 -28.81
CA HIS A 204 15.34 7.81 -29.45
C HIS A 204 14.64 9.17 -29.39
N HIS A 205 15.24 10.13 -28.67
CA HIS A 205 15.11 11.53 -29.02
C HIS A 205 16.04 11.78 -30.23
N LEU A 206 15.60 11.35 -31.41
CA LEU A 206 16.22 11.74 -32.68
C LEU A 206 15.90 13.23 -32.87
N ARG A 207 16.76 14.11 -32.34
CA ARG A 207 16.74 15.54 -32.71
C ARG A 207 17.02 15.59 -34.20
N MET A 208 15.98 15.87 -34.98
CA MET A 208 16.14 16.38 -36.34
C MET A 208 16.91 17.69 -36.26
N SER A 209 18.22 17.62 -36.45
CA SER A 209 19.03 18.76 -36.83
C SER A 209 18.69 19.11 -38.28
N ARG A 210 17.78 20.07 -38.44
CA ARG A 210 17.68 20.90 -39.64
C ARG A 210 19.09 21.38 -40.01
N ARG A 211 19.68 20.87 -41.09
CA ARG A 211 20.71 21.61 -41.83
C ARG A 211 19.97 22.62 -42.71
N GLY A 212 19.77 23.82 -42.17
CA GLY A 212 19.70 25.04 -42.96
C GLY A 212 21.13 25.41 -43.40
N GLY A 213 21.24 25.98 -44.60
CA GLY A 213 22.47 26.06 -45.39
C GLY A 213 23.49 27.12 -44.99
N ALA A 214 24.62 27.07 -45.71
CA ALA A 214 25.45 28.22 -46.06
C ALA A 214 26.38 27.82 -47.22
N ASN A 215 26.47 28.74 -48.19
CA ASN A 215 27.21 28.76 -49.46
C ASN A 215 26.76 27.85 -50.60
#